data_AF-A0A965AXI0-F1
#
_entry.id   AF-A0A965AXI0-F1
#
_cell.length_a   1.000
_cell.length_b   1.000
_cell.length_c   1.000
_cell.angle_alpha   90.00
_cell.angle_beta   90.00
_cell.angle_gamma   90.00
#
_symmetry.space_group_name_H-M   'P 1'
#
loop_
_entity.id
_entity.type
_entity.pdbx_description
1 polymer ?
#
loop_
_entity_poly.entity_id
_entity_poly.type
_entity_poly.pdbx_seq_one_letter_code
_entity_poly.pdbx_strand_id
1 'polypeptide(L)'
;MVSQFTVAAVARRLGIAPATLRTWDRRYGLGPGEHSAGAHRRYSEEDFSRLQVMRRLIAAGISPGDAAQRALLADPLPLDGADTAGEEPSDRSAESLGPLLVALHALDMSYIRQTLLTELKRYGVIATWHHSIAPLLREIGEEWQGRDDAIVMEHSLSAVLMELLGELAQVEKPINNRPIVLSAAPEELHVLPLYALAAALAEKSVATHLLGARTPSRALAAVMAKNGPLAVFIWSQSHESARLLDFSCFPSMRPAPRIVTGGPGFAEIAHPAGSTHARSLEEALSLISGPLGL
;
A
#
# COMPACT_ATOMS: atom_id res chain seq x y z
N MET A 1 4.32 7.80 -29.81
CA MET A 1 5.74 8.09 -30.12
C MET A 1 6.55 7.27 -29.12
N VAL A 2 7.27 6.23 -29.55
CA VAL A 2 7.95 5.30 -28.61
C VAL A 2 9.08 6.04 -27.91
N SER A 3 9.01 6.17 -26.58
CA SER A 3 10.08 6.76 -25.77
C SER A 3 11.35 5.90 -25.90
N GLN A 4 12.45 6.52 -26.34
CA GLN A 4 13.74 5.85 -26.50
C GLN A 4 14.81 6.50 -25.60
N PHE A 5 15.49 5.70 -24.78
CA PHE A 5 16.53 6.14 -23.85
C PHE A 5 17.94 5.90 -24.40
N THR A 6 18.85 6.84 -24.18
CA THR A 6 20.28 6.63 -24.48
C THR A 6 20.92 5.70 -23.44
N VAL A 7 22.01 5.01 -23.82
CA VAL A 7 22.81 4.17 -22.90
C VAL A 7 23.17 4.92 -21.61
N ALA A 8 23.57 6.20 -21.73
CA ALA A 8 23.92 7.03 -20.57
C ALA A 8 22.71 7.33 -19.67
N ALA A 9 21.54 7.59 -20.27
CA ALA A 9 20.31 7.81 -19.52
C ALA A 9 19.87 6.54 -18.76
N VAL A 10 19.94 5.38 -19.42
CA VAL A 10 19.63 4.07 -18.81
C VAL A 10 20.61 3.73 -17.70
N ALA A 11 21.92 3.88 -17.94
CA ALA A 11 22.96 3.65 -16.94
C ALA A 11 22.76 4.48 -15.68
N ARG A 12 22.48 5.78 -15.86
CA ARG A 12 22.23 6.71 -14.77
C ARG A 12 20.96 6.36 -14.01
N ARG A 13 19.86 6.04 -14.71
CA ARG A 13 18.59 5.64 -14.07
C ARG A 13 18.69 4.31 -13.32
N LEU A 14 19.47 3.37 -13.84
CA LEU A 14 19.73 2.09 -13.19
C LEU A 14 20.87 2.13 -12.16
N GLY A 15 21.55 3.27 -11.98
CA GLY A 15 22.67 3.36 -11.03
C GLY A 15 23.81 2.37 -11.31
N ILE A 16 24.03 1.98 -12.57
CA ILE A 16 25.09 1.05 -12.99
C ILE A 16 26.02 1.71 -14.00
N ALA A 17 27.26 1.22 -14.07
CA ALA A 17 28.21 1.72 -15.06
C ALA A 17 27.73 1.41 -16.50
N PRO A 18 27.92 2.31 -17.48
CA PRO A 18 27.64 2.01 -18.89
C PRO A 18 28.38 0.78 -19.43
N ALA A 19 29.51 0.40 -18.80
CA ALA A 19 30.23 -0.84 -19.11
C ALA A 19 29.48 -2.10 -18.64
N THR A 20 28.74 -2.02 -17.53
CA THR A 20 27.89 -3.10 -17.03
C THR A 20 26.72 -3.37 -17.98
N LEU A 21 26.05 -2.31 -18.46
CA LEU A 21 25.02 -2.41 -19.50
C LEU A 21 25.52 -3.05 -20.79
N ARG A 22 26.71 -2.63 -21.25
CA ARG A 22 27.36 -3.26 -22.42
C ARG A 22 27.69 -4.73 -22.19
N THR A 23 28.04 -5.09 -20.96
CA THR A 23 28.29 -6.49 -20.60
C THR A 23 27.01 -7.30 -20.59
N TRP A 24 25.91 -6.74 -20.09
CA TRP A 24 24.62 -7.43 -20.05
C TRP A 24 24.02 -7.65 -21.44
N ASP A 25 24.10 -6.64 -22.30
CA ASP A 25 23.79 -6.76 -23.73
C ASP A 25 24.62 -7.87 -24.40
N ARG A 26 25.95 -7.77 -24.35
CA ARG A 26 26.85 -8.72 -25.03
C ARG A 26 26.72 -10.15 -24.51
N ARG A 27 26.60 -10.32 -23.18
CA ARG A 27 26.70 -11.64 -22.54
C ARG A 27 25.36 -12.34 -22.37
N TYR A 28 24.27 -11.57 -22.26
CA TYR A 28 22.96 -12.12 -21.94
C TYR A 28 21.84 -11.62 -22.84
N GLY A 29 22.14 -10.84 -23.89
CA GLY A 29 21.14 -10.40 -24.86
C GLY A 29 20.18 -9.32 -24.34
N LEU A 30 20.48 -8.69 -23.19
CA LEU A 30 19.69 -7.58 -22.63
C LEU A 30 20.12 -6.23 -23.24
N GLY A 31 20.10 -6.19 -24.57
CA GLY A 31 20.37 -5.03 -25.40
C GLY A 31 19.10 -4.34 -25.87
N PRO A 32 19.22 -3.19 -26.54
CA PRO A 32 18.08 -2.57 -27.20
C PRO A 32 17.56 -3.45 -28.35
N GLY A 33 16.24 -3.62 -28.45
CA GLY A 33 15.60 -4.50 -29.44
C GLY A 33 15.84 -4.09 -30.91
N GLU A 34 16.00 -2.80 -31.20
CA GLU A 34 16.33 -2.29 -32.54
C GLU A 34 17.78 -1.79 -32.59
N HIS A 35 18.63 -2.48 -33.36
CA HIS A 35 19.96 -1.98 -33.72
C HIS A 35 20.09 -1.85 -35.25
N SER A 36 20.29 -0.62 -35.74
CA SER A 36 20.75 -0.37 -37.10
C SER A 36 22.26 -0.09 -37.08
N ALA A 37 23.02 -0.78 -37.92
CA ALA A 37 24.47 -0.64 -37.98
C ALA A 37 24.85 0.83 -38.29
N GLY A 38 25.59 1.48 -37.37
CA GLY A 38 26.00 2.89 -37.48
C GLY A 38 25.18 3.88 -36.64
N ALA A 39 24.07 3.46 -36.02
CA ALA A 39 23.26 4.32 -35.17
C ALA A 39 23.63 4.21 -33.67
N HIS A 40 23.41 5.30 -32.91
CA HIS A 40 23.60 5.30 -31.45
C HIS A 40 22.57 4.38 -30.78
N ARG A 41 23.02 3.51 -29.87
CA ARG A 41 22.16 2.55 -29.15
C ARG A 41 21.05 3.27 -28.37
N ARG A 42 19.80 2.87 -28.61
CA ARG A 42 18.59 3.43 -27.98
C ARG A 42 17.72 2.33 -27.41
N TYR A 43 17.45 2.38 -26.11
CA TYR A 43 16.62 1.41 -25.39
C TYR A 43 15.15 1.85 -25.41
N SER A 44 14.24 0.94 -25.72
CA SER A 44 12.81 1.16 -25.52
C SER A 44 12.45 1.15 -24.03
N GLU A 45 11.21 1.52 -23.70
CA GLU A 45 10.66 1.32 -22.34
C GLU A 45 10.63 -0.16 -21.95
N GLU A 46 10.32 -1.05 -22.89
CA GLU A 46 10.35 -2.49 -22.68
C GLU A 46 11.76 -2.99 -22.33
N ASP A 47 12.78 -2.54 -23.08
CA ASP A 47 14.16 -2.90 -22.77
C ASP A 47 14.58 -2.36 -21.39
N PHE A 48 14.11 -1.15 -21.05
CA PHE A 48 14.37 -0.56 -19.75
C PHE A 48 13.73 -1.37 -18.61
N SER A 49 12.49 -1.83 -18.78
CA SER A 49 11.80 -2.70 -17.83
C SER A 49 12.56 -4.01 -17.60
N ARG A 50 13.03 -4.67 -18.67
CA ARG A 50 13.86 -5.88 -18.56
C ARG A 50 15.16 -5.62 -17.81
N LEU A 51 15.83 -4.50 -18.07
CA LEU A 51 17.06 -4.12 -17.37
C LEU A 51 16.84 -3.79 -15.89
N GLN A 52 15.68 -3.23 -15.53
CA GLN A 52 15.28 -3.05 -14.14
C GLN A 52 15.12 -4.41 -13.44
N VAL A 53 14.44 -5.37 -14.07
CA VAL A 53 14.30 -6.73 -13.55
C VAL A 53 15.67 -7.39 -13.36
N MET A 54 16.56 -7.30 -14.35
CA MET A 54 17.91 -7.86 -14.24
C MET A 54 18.69 -7.27 -13.07
N ARG A 55 18.68 -5.94 -12.92
CA ARG A 55 19.35 -5.26 -11.80
C ARG A 55 18.82 -5.74 -10.46
N ARG A 56 17.49 -5.84 -10.32
CA ARG A 56 16.82 -6.27 -9.09
C ARG A 56 17.21 -7.70 -8.69
N LEU A 57 17.20 -8.63 -9.64
CA LEU A 57 17.56 -10.03 -9.37
C LEU A 57 19.02 -10.15 -8.92
N ILE A 58 19.94 -9.39 -9.53
CA ILE A 58 21.34 -9.36 -9.10
C ILE A 58 21.50 -8.76 -7.69
N ALA A 59 20.75 -7.70 -7.37
CA ALA A 59 20.75 -7.13 -6.02
C ALA A 59 20.22 -8.12 -4.96
N ALA A 60 19.28 -8.99 -5.34
CA ALA A 60 18.77 -10.08 -4.50
C ALA A 60 19.72 -11.31 -4.42
N GLY A 61 20.96 -11.19 -4.90
CA GLY A 61 21.96 -12.27 -4.82
C GLY A 61 21.83 -13.36 -5.90
N ILE A 62 20.90 -13.21 -6.85
CA ILE A 62 20.76 -14.15 -7.97
C ILE A 62 21.93 -13.96 -8.93
N SER A 63 22.46 -15.08 -9.44
CA SER A 63 23.57 -15.05 -10.38
C SER A 63 23.20 -14.21 -11.62
N PRO A 64 24.13 -13.41 -12.19
CA PRO A 64 23.82 -12.59 -13.37
C PRO A 64 23.28 -13.37 -14.57
N GLY A 65 23.58 -14.66 -14.70
CA GLY A 65 23.04 -15.53 -15.75
C GLY A 65 21.56 -15.84 -15.55
N ASP A 66 21.20 -16.31 -14.35
CA ASP A 66 19.79 -16.63 -14.01
C ASP A 66 18.94 -15.37 -13.97
N ALA A 67 19.49 -14.28 -13.46
CA ALA A 67 18.86 -12.97 -13.45
C ALA A 67 18.50 -12.50 -14.86
N ALA A 68 19.41 -12.67 -15.82
CA ALA A 68 19.17 -12.27 -17.19
C ALA A 68 18.12 -13.14 -17.88
N GLN A 69 18.16 -14.45 -17.69
CA GLN A 69 17.17 -15.37 -18.27
C GLN A 69 15.75 -15.03 -17.78
N ARG A 70 15.60 -14.76 -16.48
CA ARG A 70 14.32 -14.34 -15.89
C ARG A 70 13.88 -12.96 -16.39
N ALA A 71 14.82 -12.02 -16.56
CA ALA A 71 14.52 -10.70 -17.09
C ALA A 71 14.06 -10.70 -18.55
N LEU A 72 14.58 -11.63 -19.37
CA LEU A 72 14.13 -11.80 -20.76
C LEU A 72 12.75 -12.44 -20.87
N LEU A 73 12.41 -13.34 -19.93
CA LEU A 73 11.12 -14.04 -19.86
C LEU A 73 10.02 -13.23 -19.17
N ALA A 74 10.36 -12.14 -18.49
CA ALA A 74 9.38 -11.27 -17.84
C ALA A 74 8.58 -10.51 -18.91
N ASP A 75 7.24 -10.61 -18.82
CA ASP A 75 6.37 -9.81 -19.68
C ASP A 75 6.58 -8.32 -19.39
N PRO A 76 6.73 -7.47 -20.42
CA PRO A 76 6.82 -6.04 -20.23
C PRO A 76 5.46 -5.52 -19.76
N LEU A 77 5.35 -5.09 -18.51
CA LEU A 77 4.16 -4.37 -18.04
C LEU A 77 3.95 -3.13 -18.92
N PRO A 78 2.82 -3.02 -19.66
CA PRO A 78 2.53 -1.82 -20.43
C PRO A 78 2.12 -0.69 -19.48
N LEU A 79 2.77 0.47 -19.62
CA LEU A 79 2.27 1.74 -19.09
C LEU A 79 1.40 2.38 -20.19
N ASP A 80 0.08 2.21 -20.08
CA ASP A 80 -0.99 3.17 -20.41
C ASP A 80 -2.31 2.46 -20.77
N GLY A 81 -3.42 3.06 -20.32
CA GLY A 81 -4.74 2.43 -20.29
C GLY A 81 -5.65 2.69 -21.50
N ALA A 82 -6.70 1.88 -21.59
CA ALA A 82 -8.09 2.25 -21.93
C ALA A 82 -8.96 0.98 -21.91
N ASP A 83 -10.10 1.08 -21.23
CA ASP A 83 -11.36 0.33 -21.38
C ASP A 83 -11.35 -1.15 -21.79
N THR A 84 -11.85 -2.01 -20.89
CA THR A 84 -13.15 -2.66 -21.10
C THR A 84 -13.80 -3.05 -19.77
N ALA A 85 -15.10 -2.80 -19.70
CA ALA A 85 -15.99 -3.17 -18.63
C ALA A 85 -16.25 -4.68 -18.60
N GLY A 86 -16.44 -5.19 -17.37
CA GLY A 86 -17.29 -6.36 -17.11
C GLY A 86 -16.65 -7.71 -17.35
N GLU A 87 -15.89 -8.20 -16.38
CA GLU A 87 -15.81 -9.64 -16.08
C GLU A 87 -15.34 -9.81 -14.64
N GLU A 88 -16.10 -10.58 -13.86
CA GLU A 88 -15.81 -10.85 -12.45
C GLU A 88 -14.43 -11.49 -12.27
N PRO A 89 -13.57 -11.01 -11.35
CA PRO A 89 -12.25 -11.60 -11.16
C PRO A 89 -12.36 -12.83 -10.25
N SER A 90 -12.79 -13.95 -10.83
CA SER A 90 -12.65 -15.28 -10.23
C SER A 90 -11.27 -15.91 -10.50
N ASP A 91 -10.35 -15.18 -11.15
CA ASP A 91 -8.99 -15.65 -11.45
C ASP A 91 -7.89 -14.79 -10.82
N ARG A 92 -8.05 -14.44 -9.53
CA ARG A 92 -6.96 -13.86 -8.70
C ARG A 92 -6.01 -14.94 -8.18
N SER A 93 -5.63 -15.91 -9.01
CA SER A 93 -4.59 -16.86 -8.67
C SER A 93 -3.22 -16.22 -8.90
N ALA A 94 -2.81 -15.35 -7.96
CA ALA A 94 -1.46 -14.82 -7.81
C ALA A 94 -0.88 -14.05 -9.01
N GLU A 95 -1.20 -12.75 -9.13
CA GLU A 95 -0.08 -11.84 -9.43
C GLU A 95 0.91 -12.03 -8.28
N SER A 96 2.03 -12.69 -8.57
CA SER A 96 3.02 -13.09 -7.58
C SER A 96 3.44 -11.86 -6.76
N LEU A 97 3.42 -11.93 -5.43
CA LEU A 97 4.04 -10.93 -4.56
C LEU A 97 5.55 -10.80 -4.82
N GLY A 98 6.14 -11.76 -5.55
CA GLY A 98 7.57 -11.86 -5.84
C GLY A 98 8.22 -10.57 -6.36
N PRO A 99 7.70 -9.87 -7.37
CA PRO A 99 8.29 -8.62 -7.85
C PRO A 99 8.28 -7.51 -6.80
N LEU A 100 7.23 -7.41 -5.98
CA LEU A 100 7.14 -6.43 -4.90
C LEU A 100 8.12 -6.77 -3.76
N LEU A 101 8.22 -8.05 -3.38
CA LEU A 101 9.19 -8.51 -2.38
C LEU A 101 10.63 -8.29 -2.84
N VAL A 102 10.95 -8.61 -4.10
CA VAL A 102 12.27 -8.36 -4.68
C VAL A 102 12.59 -6.85 -4.70
N ALA A 103 11.61 -6.02 -5.06
CA ALA A 103 11.78 -4.57 -5.07
C ALA A 103 11.99 -4.01 -3.65
N LEU A 104 11.28 -4.55 -2.67
CA LEU A 104 11.40 -4.17 -1.26
C LEU A 104 12.78 -4.50 -0.70
N HIS A 105 13.29 -5.71 -0.96
CA HIS A 105 14.66 -6.11 -0.63
C HIS A 105 15.72 -5.24 -1.30
N ALA A 106 15.44 -4.73 -2.51
CA ALA A 106 16.32 -3.80 -3.22
C ALA A 106 16.10 -2.32 -2.83
N LEU A 107 15.18 -2.03 -1.91
CA LEU A 107 14.68 -0.70 -1.54
C LEU A 107 14.27 0.16 -2.75
N ASP A 108 13.74 -0.47 -3.80
CA ASP A 108 13.21 0.17 -5.00
C ASP A 108 11.79 0.71 -4.72
N MET A 109 11.71 1.70 -3.82
CA MET A 109 10.45 2.31 -3.38
C MET A 109 9.68 2.97 -4.52
N SER A 110 10.39 3.44 -5.56
CA SER A 110 9.75 3.99 -6.76
C SER A 110 8.93 2.94 -7.50
N TYR A 111 9.45 1.72 -7.63
CA TYR A 111 8.71 0.63 -8.26
C TYR A 111 7.51 0.21 -7.41
N ILE A 112 7.72 0.00 -6.10
CA ILE A 112 6.64 -0.36 -5.17
C ILE A 112 5.51 0.68 -5.25
N ARG A 113 5.86 1.97 -5.20
CA ARG A 113 4.88 3.05 -5.31
C ARG A 113 4.08 2.98 -6.61
N GLN A 114 4.73 2.77 -7.76
CA GLN A 114 4.09 2.72 -9.07
C GLN A 114 3.19 1.48 -9.21
N THR A 115 3.67 0.32 -8.79
CA THR A 115 2.91 -0.93 -8.84
C THR A 115 1.68 -0.85 -7.94
N LEU A 116 1.85 -0.47 -6.67
CA LEU A 116 0.72 -0.36 -5.74
C LEU A 116 -0.28 0.71 -6.16
N LEU A 117 0.16 1.86 -6.68
CA LEU A 117 -0.78 2.87 -7.22
C LEU A 117 -1.57 2.34 -8.41
N THR A 118 -0.95 1.53 -9.28
CA THR A 118 -1.63 0.91 -10.42
C THR A 118 -2.67 -0.10 -9.95
N GLU A 119 -2.32 -0.95 -8.98
CA GLU A 119 -3.26 -1.90 -8.37
C GLU A 119 -4.41 -1.19 -7.66
N LEU A 120 -4.13 -0.15 -6.86
CA LEU A 120 -5.15 0.63 -6.15
C LEU A 120 -6.15 1.26 -7.12
N LYS A 121 -5.68 1.83 -8.24
CA LYS A 121 -6.56 2.41 -9.27
C LYS A 121 -7.37 1.35 -10.03
N ARG A 122 -6.80 0.16 -10.23
CA ARG A 122 -7.41 -0.90 -11.04
C ARG A 122 -8.39 -1.76 -10.25
N TYR A 123 -8.06 -2.09 -9.01
CA TYR A 123 -8.78 -3.08 -8.19
C TYR A 123 -9.46 -2.47 -6.96
N GLY A 124 -9.12 -1.24 -6.61
CA GLY A 124 -9.63 -0.56 -5.43
C GLY A 124 -8.88 -0.94 -4.15
N VAL A 125 -9.08 -0.12 -3.11
CA VAL A 125 -8.33 -0.18 -1.85
C VAL A 125 -8.46 -1.53 -1.15
N ILE A 126 -9.68 -2.05 -1.03
CA ILE A 126 -9.94 -3.32 -0.33
C ILE A 126 -9.21 -4.48 -0.99
N ALA A 127 -9.31 -4.60 -2.32
CA ALA A 127 -8.70 -5.70 -3.05
C ALA A 127 -7.17 -5.65 -2.94
N THR A 128 -6.57 -4.49 -3.19
CA THR A 128 -5.12 -4.30 -3.09
C THR A 128 -4.60 -4.47 -1.66
N TRP A 129 -5.39 -4.06 -0.66
CA TRP A 129 -5.03 -4.28 0.75
C TRP A 129 -4.86 -5.76 1.07
N HIS A 130 -5.84 -6.58 0.69
CA HIS A 130 -5.83 -8.02 1.01
C HIS A 130 -4.82 -8.83 0.21
N HIS A 131 -4.64 -8.52 -1.07
CA HIS A 131 -3.85 -9.36 -1.97
C HIS A 131 -2.39 -8.92 -2.05
N SER A 132 -2.09 -7.65 -1.74
CA SER A 132 -0.76 -7.08 -1.93
C SER A 132 -0.21 -6.46 -0.64
N ILE A 133 -0.88 -5.44 -0.09
CA ILE A 133 -0.32 -4.62 1.00
C ILE A 133 -0.18 -5.40 2.31
N ALA A 134 -1.27 -6.01 2.80
CA ALA A 134 -1.24 -6.75 4.06
C ALA A 134 -0.31 -7.97 4.01
N PRO A 135 -0.23 -8.74 2.91
CA PRO A 135 0.80 -9.76 2.72
C PRO A 135 2.23 -9.23 2.79
N LEU A 136 2.55 -8.12 2.09
CA LEU A 136 3.89 -7.51 2.15
C LEU A 136 4.28 -7.07 3.57
N LEU A 137 3.36 -6.45 4.29
CA LEU A 137 3.58 -6.01 5.67
C LEU A 137 3.83 -7.21 6.60
N ARG A 138 3.15 -8.33 6.37
CA ARG A 138 3.35 -9.56 7.14
C ARG A 138 4.71 -10.18 6.87
N GLU A 139 5.14 -10.24 5.61
CA GLU A 139 6.47 -10.77 5.26
C GLU A 139 7.57 -10.00 5.98
N ILE A 140 7.52 -8.66 5.95
CA ILE A 140 8.49 -7.82 6.67
C ILE A 140 8.44 -8.07 8.18
N GLY A 141 7.24 -8.21 8.74
CA GLY A 141 7.05 -8.47 10.17
C GLY A 141 7.55 -9.84 10.62
N GLU A 142 7.57 -10.85 9.74
CA GLU A 142 8.09 -12.19 10.01
C GLU A 142 9.62 -12.27 9.81
N GLU A 143 10.16 -11.57 8.81
CA GLU A 143 11.61 -11.45 8.55
C GLU A 143 12.38 -10.64 9.63
N TRP A 144 11.65 -9.97 10.54
CA TRP A 144 12.17 -9.03 11.55
C TRP A 144 13.13 -9.62 12.59
N GLN A 145 13.30 -10.95 12.68
CA GLN A 145 14.15 -11.58 13.69
C GLN A 145 15.66 -11.38 13.39
N GLY A 146 16.16 -10.18 13.69
CA GLY A 146 17.59 -9.91 13.88
C GLY A 146 18.34 -9.31 12.69
N ARG A 147 17.66 -8.70 11.72
CA ARG A 147 18.32 -7.99 10.61
C ARG A 147 18.02 -6.50 10.60
N ASP A 148 19.07 -5.68 10.57
CA ASP A 148 18.95 -4.20 10.57
C ASP A 148 18.30 -3.66 9.28
N ASP A 149 18.39 -4.39 8.16
CA ASP A 149 17.77 -4.01 6.89
C ASP A 149 16.23 -4.14 6.92
N ALA A 150 15.67 -5.05 7.73
CA ALA A 150 14.23 -5.20 7.90
C ALA A 150 13.55 -3.94 8.47
N ILE A 151 14.23 -3.23 9.38
CA ILE A 151 13.72 -1.97 9.95
C ILE A 151 13.62 -0.90 8.86
N VAL A 152 14.63 -0.79 8.00
CA VAL A 152 14.63 0.19 6.91
C VAL A 152 13.55 -0.16 5.88
N MET A 153 13.35 -1.44 5.57
CA MET A 153 12.29 -1.90 4.67
C MET A 153 10.90 -1.58 5.23
N GLU A 154 10.65 -1.86 6.51
CA GLU A 154 9.39 -1.54 7.19
C GLU A 154 9.10 -0.04 7.13
N HIS A 155 10.02 0.80 7.61
CA HIS A 155 9.85 2.24 7.60
C HIS A 155 9.63 2.79 6.17
N SER A 156 10.38 2.29 5.19
CA SER A 156 10.28 2.76 3.80
C SER A 156 8.94 2.37 3.18
N LEU A 157 8.49 1.13 3.39
CA LEU A 157 7.20 0.68 2.89
C LEU A 157 6.05 1.43 3.58
N SER A 158 6.09 1.55 4.91
CA SER A 158 5.11 2.29 5.70
C SER A 158 5.01 3.75 5.23
N ALA A 159 6.13 4.42 4.96
CA ALA A 159 6.14 5.78 4.43
C ALA A 159 5.44 5.89 3.05
N VAL A 160 5.77 5.00 2.11
CA VAL A 160 5.14 4.97 0.78
C VAL A 160 3.64 4.69 0.87
N LEU A 161 3.23 3.75 1.72
CA LEU A 161 1.82 3.40 1.90
C LEU A 161 1.02 4.55 2.51
N MET A 162 1.57 5.24 3.52
CA MET A 162 0.92 6.40 4.12
C MET A 162 0.73 7.55 3.12
N GLU A 163 1.72 7.78 2.25
CA GLU A 163 1.62 8.76 1.15
C GLU A 163 0.49 8.37 0.19
N LEU A 164 0.55 7.17 -0.39
CA LEU A 164 -0.42 6.72 -1.39
C LEU A 164 -1.86 6.68 -0.85
N LEU A 165 -2.06 6.06 0.32
CA LEU A 165 -3.39 5.94 0.91
C LEU A 165 -3.89 7.30 1.44
N GLY A 166 -3.00 8.17 1.90
CA GLY A 166 -3.34 9.53 2.31
C GLY A 166 -3.79 10.42 1.15
N GLU A 167 -3.16 10.28 -0.03
CA GLU A 167 -3.60 10.90 -1.28
C GLU A 167 -5.00 10.41 -1.70
N LEU A 168 -5.22 9.08 -1.66
CA LEU A 168 -6.51 8.48 -2.02
C LEU A 168 -7.63 8.77 -1.01
N ALA A 169 -7.29 9.09 0.24
CA ALA A 169 -8.26 9.43 1.28
C ALA A 169 -8.86 10.84 1.14
N GLN A 170 -8.39 11.66 0.18
CA GLN A 170 -8.94 13.00 -0.04
C GLN A 170 -10.30 12.94 -0.75
N VAL A 171 -11.30 13.63 -0.18
CA VAL A 171 -12.67 13.67 -0.72
C VAL A 171 -13.06 15.11 -1.01
N GLU A 172 -13.28 15.46 -2.28
CA GLU A 172 -13.69 16.81 -2.68
C GLU A 172 -15.16 17.11 -2.35
N LYS A 173 -16.04 16.13 -2.56
CA LYS A 173 -17.50 16.28 -2.40
C LYS A 173 -18.04 15.17 -1.49
N PRO A 174 -17.90 15.32 -0.17
CA PRO A 174 -18.32 14.28 0.75
C PRO A 174 -19.84 14.17 0.82
N ILE A 175 -20.34 12.93 0.87
CA ILE A 175 -21.78 12.66 1.04
C ILE A 175 -22.23 12.84 2.51
N ASN A 176 -21.28 12.79 3.45
CA ASN A 176 -21.52 12.96 4.87
C ASN A 176 -21.25 14.41 5.31
N ASN A 177 -22.18 14.97 6.07
CA ASN A 177 -22.07 16.34 6.56
C ASN A 177 -21.02 16.52 7.68
N ARG A 178 -20.56 15.41 8.28
CA ARG A 178 -19.55 15.39 9.34
C ARG A 178 -18.58 14.23 9.09
N PRO A 179 -17.26 14.46 9.15
CA PRO A 179 -16.29 13.42 8.89
C PRO A 179 -16.37 12.32 9.94
N ILE A 180 -16.14 11.08 9.53
CA ILE A 180 -15.94 9.94 10.43
C ILE A 180 -14.58 10.09 11.09
N VAL A 181 -14.50 9.87 12.40
CA VAL A 181 -13.23 9.95 13.12
C VAL A 181 -12.53 8.59 13.07
N LEU A 182 -11.26 8.58 12.66
CA LEU A 182 -10.41 7.39 12.63
C LEU A 182 -9.24 7.60 13.60
N SER A 183 -9.01 6.66 14.50
CA SER A 183 -8.01 6.81 15.56
C SER A 183 -7.31 5.50 15.86
N ALA A 184 -6.02 5.55 16.21
CA ALA A 184 -5.39 4.43 16.89
C ALA A 184 -5.78 4.45 18.38
N ALA A 185 -5.71 3.31 19.05
CA ALA A 185 -5.84 3.21 20.51
C ALA A 185 -4.67 3.92 21.24
N PRO A 186 -4.75 4.13 22.57
CA PRO A 186 -3.62 4.70 23.32
C PRO A 186 -2.36 3.85 23.16
N GLU A 187 -1.21 4.51 23.03
CA GLU A 187 0.10 3.88 22.78
C GLU A 187 0.23 3.05 21.48
N GLU A 188 -0.82 2.94 20.66
CA GLU A 188 -0.76 2.21 19.39
C GLU A 188 -0.01 3.01 18.31
N LEU A 189 0.97 2.37 17.67
CA LEU A 189 1.79 2.95 16.61
C LEU A 189 1.39 2.47 15.21
N HIS A 190 0.70 1.34 15.10
CA HIS A 190 0.29 0.79 13.80
C HIS A 190 -0.91 1.56 13.24
N VAL A 191 -0.63 2.49 12.33
CA VAL A 191 -1.65 3.39 11.76
C VAL A 191 -2.06 3.05 10.33
N LEU A 192 -1.29 2.23 9.60
CA LEU A 192 -1.59 1.89 8.19
C LEU A 192 -3.03 1.39 7.96
N PRO A 193 -3.63 0.56 8.85
CA PRO A 193 -5.03 0.15 8.69
C PRO A 193 -6.03 1.32 8.73
N LEU A 194 -5.71 2.41 9.44
CA LEU A 194 -6.52 3.62 9.45
C LEU A 194 -6.47 4.34 8.10
N TYR A 195 -5.28 4.41 7.48
CA TYR A 195 -5.11 5.00 6.14
C TYR A 195 -5.84 4.18 5.09
N ALA A 196 -5.76 2.84 5.17
CA ALA A 196 -6.49 1.95 4.28
C ALA A 196 -8.01 2.14 4.40
N LEU A 197 -8.54 2.22 5.62
CA LEU A 197 -9.96 2.49 5.84
C LEU A 197 -10.37 3.89 5.37
N ALA A 198 -9.52 4.91 5.58
CA ALA A 198 -9.76 6.26 5.09
C ALA A 198 -9.87 6.29 3.56
N ALA A 199 -8.94 5.62 2.86
CA ALA A 199 -8.95 5.52 1.40
C ALA A 199 -10.17 4.73 0.89
N ALA A 200 -10.54 3.61 1.52
CA ALA A 200 -11.72 2.83 1.14
C ALA A 200 -13.04 3.59 1.38
N LEU A 201 -13.11 4.42 2.43
CA LEU A 201 -14.24 5.32 2.66
C LEU A 201 -14.30 6.45 1.61
N ALA A 202 -13.13 6.96 1.20
CA ALA A 202 -13.03 7.99 0.17
C ALA A 202 -13.49 7.50 -1.22
N GLU A 203 -13.27 6.22 -1.56
CA GLU A 203 -13.85 5.61 -2.78
C GLU A 203 -15.38 5.69 -2.80
N LYS A 204 -16.02 5.71 -1.62
CA LYS A 204 -17.48 5.92 -1.45
C LYS A 204 -17.86 7.39 -1.21
N SER A 205 -16.94 8.33 -1.45
CA SER A 205 -17.10 9.77 -1.20
C SER A 205 -17.45 10.08 0.26
N VAL A 206 -16.93 9.29 1.21
CA VAL A 206 -17.15 9.52 2.64
C VAL A 206 -15.91 10.19 3.25
N ALA A 207 -16.05 11.43 3.72
CA ALA A 207 -14.97 12.16 4.37
C ALA A 207 -14.64 11.57 5.76
N THR A 208 -13.35 11.58 6.08
CA THR A 208 -12.81 11.10 7.36
C THR A 208 -11.91 12.16 8.00
N HIS A 209 -11.72 12.06 9.31
CA HIS A 209 -10.76 12.81 10.11
C HIS A 209 -9.85 11.80 10.80
N LEU A 210 -8.64 11.64 10.28
CA LEU A 210 -7.64 10.71 10.79
C LEU A 210 -6.79 11.39 11.88
N LEU A 211 -6.88 10.90 13.12
CA LEU A 211 -6.15 11.42 14.27
C LEU A 211 -4.73 10.86 14.39
N GLY A 212 -4.49 9.68 13.83
CA GLY A 212 -3.18 9.02 13.84
C GLY A 212 -2.91 8.18 15.09
N ALA A 213 -1.62 7.97 15.36
CA ALA A 213 -1.10 7.08 16.39
C ALA A 213 -1.31 7.61 17.81
N ARG A 214 -1.22 6.71 18.80
CA ARG A 214 -1.12 7.00 20.25
C ARG A 214 -2.17 8.00 20.75
N THR A 215 -3.43 7.85 20.32
CA THR A 215 -4.47 8.81 20.70
C THR A 215 -5.06 8.45 22.06
N PRO A 216 -4.89 9.29 23.11
CA PRO A 216 -5.48 9.00 24.42
C PRO A 216 -7.00 9.09 24.40
N SER A 217 -7.69 8.29 25.21
CA SER A 217 -9.16 8.22 25.23
C SER A 217 -9.83 9.58 25.44
N ARG A 218 -9.28 10.41 26.35
CA ARG A 218 -9.80 11.76 26.62
C ARG A 218 -9.58 12.74 25.45
N ALA A 219 -8.50 12.57 24.69
CA ALA A 219 -8.27 13.38 23.48
C ALA A 219 -9.28 13.00 22.39
N LEU A 220 -9.52 11.70 22.19
CA LEU A 220 -10.56 11.21 21.30
C LEU A 220 -11.95 11.71 21.72
N ALA A 221 -12.28 11.63 23.01
CA ALA A 221 -13.53 12.14 23.57
C ALA A 221 -13.73 13.65 23.30
N ALA A 222 -12.65 14.45 23.40
CA ALA A 222 -12.70 15.88 23.09
C ALA A 222 -12.99 16.14 21.61
N VAL A 223 -12.40 15.36 20.69
CA VAL A 223 -12.70 15.44 19.26
C VAL A 223 -14.15 15.04 18.98
N MET A 224 -14.64 13.98 19.62
CA MET A 224 -16.04 13.55 19.50
C MET A 224 -17.00 14.65 19.95
N ALA A 225 -16.75 15.26 21.11
CA ALA A 225 -17.58 16.34 21.64
C ALA A 225 -17.59 17.58 20.73
N LYS A 226 -16.43 17.91 20.14
CA LYS A 226 -16.28 19.06 19.25
C LYS A 226 -16.94 18.86 17.88
N ASN A 227 -16.77 17.68 17.29
CA ASN A 227 -17.15 17.43 15.89
C ASN A 227 -18.50 16.72 15.76
N GLY A 228 -18.98 16.06 16.82
CA GLY A 228 -20.21 15.26 16.81
C GLY A 228 -20.28 14.25 15.66
N PRO A 229 -19.26 13.38 15.48
CA PRO A 229 -19.18 12.48 14.33
C PRO A 229 -20.32 11.46 14.34
N LEU A 230 -20.68 10.94 13.15
CA LEU A 230 -21.69 9.88 13.02
C LEU A 230 -21.13 8.50 13.39
N ALA A 231 -19.83 8.30 13.16
CA ALA A 231 -19.12 7.10 13.55
C ALA A 231 -17.68 7.43 13.98
N VAL A 232 -17.13 6.55 14.82
CA VAL A 232 -15.73 6.56 15.24
C VAL A 232 -15.17 5.15 15.03
N PHE A 233 -14.06 5.05 14.32
CA PHE A 233 -13.30 3.80 14.19
C PHE A 233 -12.01 3.87 15.02
N ILE A 234 -11.75 2.83 15.80
CA ILE A 234 -10.59 2.73 16.67
C ILE A 234 -9.80 1.46 16.36
N TRP A 235 -8.54 1.62 15.97
CA TRP A 235 -7.65 0.50 15.64
C TRP A 235 -6.71 0.14 16.80
N SER A 236 -6.49 -1.15 17.00
CA SER A 236 -5.41 -1.66 17.85
C SER A 236 -4.80 -2.95 17.29
N GLN A 237 -3.48 -2.95 17.11
CA GLN A 237 -2.70 -4.13 16.74
C GLN A 237 -2.38 -4.97 17.99
N SER A 238 -2.04 -4.33 19.11
CA SER A 238 -1.70 -5.04 20.35
C SER A 238 -2.88 -5.09 21.31
N HIS A 239 -2.93 -6.15 22.13
CA HIS A 239 -3.92 -6.27 23.20
C HIS A 239 -3.67 -5.27 24.33
N GLU A 240 -2.42 -4.86 24.54
CA GLU A 240 -2.04 -3.90 25.57
C GLU A 240 -2.62 -2.51 25.26
N SER A 241 -2.36 -1.98 24.06
CA SER A 241 -2.90 -0.69 23.61
C SER A 241 -4.44 -0.68 23.61
N ALA A 242 -5.07 -1.80 23.24
CA ALA A 242 -6.52 -1.93 23.26
C ALA A 242 -7.12 -1.83 24.68
N ARG A 243 -6.47 -2.41 25.69
CA ARG A 243 -6.91 -2.35 27.10
C ARG A 243 -6.77 -0.96 27.72
N LEU A 244 -5.87 -0.12 27.20
CA LEU A 244 -5.72 1.27 27.67
C LEU A 244 -6.89 2.17 27.26
N LEU A 245 -7.72 1.72 26.30
CA LEU A 245 -8.85 2.49 25.82
C LEU A 245 -9.99 2.53 26.85
N ASP A 246 -10.11 3.64 27.56
CA ASP A 246 -11.25 3.92 28.44
C ASP A 246 -12.46 4.49 27.68
N PHE A 247 -13.47 3.66 27.41
CA PHE A 247 -14.72 4.08 26.78
C PHE A 247 -15.62 4.92 27.69
N SER A 248 -15.44 4.88 29.01
CA SER A 248 -16.31 5.59 29.95
C SER A 248 -16.17 7.12 29.85
N CYS A 249 -15.06 7.60 29.28
CA CYS A 249 -14.83 9.03 29.06
C CYS A 249 -15.51 9.59 27.80
N PHE A 250 -16.13 8.75 26.97
CA PHE A 250 -16.79 9.21 25.75
C PHE A 250 -18.07 10.00 26.07
N PRO A 251 -18.31 11.12 25.36
CA PRO A 251 -19.44 11.99 25.66
C PRO A 251 -20.78 11.32 25.32
N SER A 252 -21.80 11.57 26.14
CA SER A 252 -23.18 11.24 25.78
C SER A 252 -23.68 12.24 24.73
N MET A 253 -24.00 11.76 23.53
CA MET A 253 -24.43 12.59 22.40
C MET A 253 -25.72 12.07 21.77
N ARG A 254 -26.48 12.95 21.12
CA ARG A 254 -27.67 12.59 20.33
C ARG A 254 -27.59 13.21 18.92
N PRO A 255 -27.66 12.40 17.84
CA PRO A 255 -27.63 10.93 17.85
C PRO A 255 -26.29 10.41 18.41
N ALA A 256 -26.31 9.23 19.01
CA ALA A 256 -25.08 8.61 19.52
C ALA A 256 -24.21 8.16 18.34
N PRO A 257 -22.89 8.41 18.39
CA PRO A 257 -21.99 7.96 17.33
C PRO A 257 -21.91 6.43 17.36
N ARG A 258 -21.82 5.82 16.18
CA ARG A 258 -21.49 4.40 16.09
C ARG A 258 -20.00 4.21 16.42
N ILE A 259 -19.71 3.41 17.43
CA ILE A 259 -18.33 3.09 17.80
C ILE A 259 -17.96 1.74 17.19
N VAL A 260 -16.96 1.74 16.31
CA VAL A 260 -16.42 0.54 15.67
C VAL A 260 -14.97 0.37 16.11
N THR A 261 -14.61 -0.83 16.54
CA THR A 261 -13.22 -1.19 16.84
C THR A 261 -12.71 -2.14 15.76
N GLY A 262 -11.41 -2.15 15.51
CA GLY A 262 -10.79 -3.09 14.58
C GLY A 262 -9.38 -3.47 15.01
N GLY A 263 -8.93 -4.60 14.48
CA GLY A 263 -7.58 -5.11 14.70
C GLY A 263 -7.50 -6.15 15.82
N PRO A 264 -6.42 -6.96 15.81
CA PRO A 264 -6.31 -8.13 16.67
C PRO A 264 -6.26 -7.78 18.17
N GLY A 265 -5.85 -6.56 18.53
CA GLY A 265 -5.84 -6.11 19.93
C GLY A 265 -7.20 -6.17 20.61
N PHE A 266 -8.27 -5.98 19.83
CA PHE A 266 -9.65 -5.98 20.32
C PHE A 266 -10.35 -7.34 20.22
N ALA A 267 -9.74 -8.36 19.58
CA ALA A 267 -10.41 -9.62 19.25
C ALA A 267 -10.95 -10.39 20.48
N GLU A 268 -10.29 -10.26 21.63
CA GLU A 268 -10.63 -10.96 22.89
C GLU A 268 -11.10 -10.02 24.01
N ILE A 269 -11.38 -8.75 23.70
CA ILE A 269 -11.82 -7.76 24.70
C ILE A 269 -13.34 -7.68 24.72
N ALA A 270 -13.93 -7.66 25.91
CA ALA A 270 -15.35 -7.37 26.07
C ALA A 270 -15.64 -5.94 25.58
N HIS A 271 -16.44 -5.83 24.53
CA HIS A 271 -16.83 -4.56 23.95
C HIS A 271 -17.90 -3.88 24.82
N PRO A 272 -17.76 -2.58 25.14
CA PRO A 272 -18.82 -1.84 25.81
C PRO A 272 -20.12 -1.87 24.99
N ALA A 273 -21.25 -1.83 25.70
CA ALA A 273 -22.57 -1.82 25.08
C ALA A 273 -22.68 -0.71 24.03
N GLY A 274 -23.05 -1.07 22.80
CA GLY A 274 -23.19 -0.15 21.67
C GLY A 274 -21.94 0.02 20.80
N SER A 275 -20.83 -0.62 21.14
CA SER A 275 -19.67 -0.75 20.23
C SER A 275 -19.69 -2.08 19.49
N THR A 276 -19.18 -2.07 18.25
CA THR A 276 -19.06 -3.25 17.39
C THR A 276 -17.60 -3.49 17.01
N HIS A 277 -17.23 -4.75 16.81
CA HIS A 277 -15.89 -5.11 16.35
C HIS A 277 -15.92 -5.55 14.89
N ALA A 278 -15.07 -4.94 14.06
CA ALA A 278 -14.85 -5.31 12.67
C ALA A 278 -13.65 -6.27 12.57
N ARG A 279 -13.85 -7.40 11.90
CA ARG A 279 -12.85 -8.46 11.70
C ARG A 279 -12.07 -8.29 10.40
N SER A 280 -12.54 -7.44 9.50
CA SER A 280 -11.86 -7.11 8.25
C SER A 280 -12.06 -5.65 7.87
N LEU A 281 -11.29 -5.19 6.88
CA LEU A 281 -11.41 -3.85 6.32
C LEU A 281 -12.79 -3.63 5.68
N GLU A 282 -13.33 -4.65 5.00
CA GLU A 282 -14.66 -4.63 4.39
C GLU A 282 -15.77 -4.56 5.42
N GLU A 283 -15.64 -5.33 6.51
CA GLU A 283 -16.62 -5.28 7.59
C GLU A 283 -16.59 -3.91 8.27
N ALA A 284 -15.40 -3.34 8.50
CA ALA A 284 -15.27 -1.99 9.03
C ALA A 284 -15.95 -0.96 8.11
N LEU A 285 -15.69 -1.03 6.80
CA LEU A 285 -16.31 -0.17 5.80
C LEU A 285 -17.84 -0.29 5.82
N SER A 286 -18.38 -1.51 5.86
CA SER A 286 -19.82 -1.79 5.91
C SER A 286 -20.48 -1.26 7.18
N LEU A 287 -19.88 -1.54 8.35
CA LEU A 287 -20.41 -1.08 9.64
C LEU A 287 -20.45 0.45 9.74
N ILE A 288 -19.48 1.13 9.14
CA ILE A 288 -19.37 2.58 9.13
C ILE A 288 -20.26 3.23 8.06
N SER A 289 -20.40 2.59 6.89
CA SER A 289 -21.16 3.14 5.76
C SER A 289 -22.66 2.87 5.86
N GLY A 290 -23.09 1.80 6.53
CA GLY A 290 -24.51 1.44 6.68
C GLY A 290 -25.41 2.59 7.20
N PRO A 291 -25.01 3.36 8.22
CA PRO A 291 -25.77 4.53 8.69
C PRO A 291 -25.90 5.67 7.66
N LEU A 292 -25.04 5.70 6.64
CA LEU A 292 -25.06 6.70 5.56
C LEU A 292 -25.99 6.28 4.41
N GLY A 293 -26.60 5.08 4.47
CA GLY A 293 -27.47 4.56 3.41
C GLY A 293 -26.72 4.06 2.18
N LEU A 294 -25.45 3.65 2.35
CA LEU A 294 -24.54 3.13 1.33
C LEU A 294 -24.37 1.62 1.36
#